data_AF-A0A955YWA4-F1
#
_entry.id   AF-A0A955YWA4-F1
#
_cell.length_a   1.000
_cell.length_b   1.000
_cell.length_c   1.000
_cell.angle_alpha   90.00
_cell.angle_beta   90.00
_cell.angle_gamma   90.00
#
_symmetry.space_group_name_H-M   'P 1'
#
loop_
_entity.id
_entity.type
_entity.pdbx_description
1 polymer ?
#
loop_
_entity_poly.entity_id
_entity_poly.type
_entity_poly.pdbx_seq_one_letter_code
_entity_poly.pdbx_strand_id
1 'polypeptide(L)'
;MSTKEDLEKTEADEAEDEGAEEEAPAEVSARAKSDAPPDDDEAKDADAEAAADEEDDDDHAPLQLGHTRYVYAAYMAGALAIAFLFSKIGHAAWFRLSQWKPELGEPKDELVIAGAVVIGAGTALYYWRRADARQYANEVAEELSKVTWPSRKEVTNSTAVVIATTLAATVFFALMDRFWGFVTNLVYGS
;
A
#
# COMPACT_ATOMS: atom_id res chain seq x y z
N MET A 1 17.91 -42.56 -0.13
CA MET A 1 17.97 -43.74 0.75
C MET A 1 19.27 -43.65 1.52
N SER A 2 19.23 -43.11 2.74
CA SER A 2 20.29 -43.29 3.74
C SER A 2 19.89 -44.46 4.64
N THR A 3 20.88 -45.26 5.03
CA THR A 3 20.70 -46.56 5.68
C THR A 3 20.50 -46.36 7.19
N LYS A 4 19.77 -47.26 7.85
CA LYS A 4 19.38 -47.17 9.27
C LYS A 4 20.55 -46.94 10.26
N GLU A 5 21.78 -47.24 9.86
CA GLU A 5 22.99 -47.08 10.67
C GLU A 5 23.36 -45.60 10.91
N ASP A 6 22.95 -44.68 10.01
CA ASP A 6 23.24 -43.24 10.16
C ASP A 6 22.33 -42.57 11.21
N LEU A 7 21.13 -43.12 11.43
CA LEU A 7 20.16 -42.58 12.40
C LEU A 7 20.56 -42.94 13.84
N GLU A 8 21.03 -44.17 14.08
CA GLU A 8 21.44 -44.64 15.41
C GLU A 8 22.68 -43.90 15.94
N LYS A 9 23.55 -43.42 15.02
CA LYS A 9 24.71 -42.60 15.37
C LYS A 9 24.35 -41.16 15.75
N THR A 10 23.25 -40.64 15.22
CA THR A 10 22.80 -39.27 15.52
C THR A 10 22.11 -39.23 16.89
N GLU A 11 21.35 -40.28 17.23
CA GLU A 11 20.70 -40.40 18.54
C GLU A 11 21.70 -40.68 19.69
N ALA A 12 22.88 -41.25 19.38
CA ALA A 12 23.94 -41.45 20.35
C ALA A 12 24.73 -40.17 20.68
N ASP A 13 24.85 -39.23 19.73
CA ASP A 13 25.51 -37.93 19.94
C ASP A 13 24.60 -36.94 20.71
N GLU A 14 23.27 -37.08 20.62
CA GLU A 14 22.32 -36.22 21.35
C GLU A 14 22.10 -36.64 22.81
N ALA A 15 22.47 -37.87 23.20
CA ALA A 15 22.31 -38.38 24.56
C ALA A 15 23.46 -37.99 25.53
N GLU A 16 24.54 -37.37 25.04
CA GLU A 16 25.71 -37.01 25.86
C GLU A 16 25.68 -35.56 26.40
N ASP A 17 24.73 -34.70 25.99
CA ASP A 17 24.67 -33.30 26.43
C ASP A 17 23.49 -32.99 27.38
N GLU A 18 22.80 -34.01 27.90
CA GLU A 18 21.76 -33.87 28.95
C GLU A 18 22.29 -33.97 30.39
N GLY A 19 23.58 -33.71 30.62
CA GLY A 19 24.27 -34.06 31.87
C GLY A 19 25.04 -32.95 32.57
N ALA A 20 24.48 -31.74 32.74
CA ALA A 20 25.10 -30.73 33.61
C ALA A 20 24.09 -29.79 34.32
N GLU A 21 23.71 -30.22 35.53
CA GLU A 21 23.59 -29.40 36.75
C GLU A 21 22.42 -28.41 36.93
N GLU A 22 21.54 -28.82 37.82
CA GLU A 22 20.53 -28.11 38.60
C GLU A 22 21.15 -27.09 39.58
N GLU A 23 20.84 -25.79 39.48
CA GLU A 23 20.80 -24.85 40.64
C GLU A 23 19.86 -23.64 40.35
N ALA A 24 18.86 -23.46 41.22
CA ALA A 24 18.23 -22.17 41.56
C ALA A 24 18.45 -21.99 43.08
N PRO A 25 18.22 -20.83 43.76
CA PRO A 25 17.60 -19.55 43.33
C PRO A 25 18.31 -18.26 43.89
N ALA A 26 17.90 -17.04 43.48
CA ALA A 26 17.95 -15.83 44.34
C ALA A 26 17.29 -14.58 43.73
N GLU A 27 16.35 -13.98 44.50
CA GLU A 27 16.15 -12.54 44.78
C GLU A 27 15.97 -11.52 43.62
N VAL A 28 15.09 -10.50 43.62
CA VAL A 28 14.16 -9.85 44.56
C VAL A 28 13.31 -8.92 43.67
N SER A 29 11.98 -8.90 43.81
CA SER A 29 11.19 -7.66 43.71
C SER A 29 9.77 -7.91 44.21
N ALA A 30 9.61 -7.91 45.52
CA ALA A 30 8.34 -7.62 46.15
C ALA A 30 8.35 -6.11 46.47
N ARG A 31 7.31 -5.39 46.04
CA ARG A 31 6.26 -4.89 46.94
C ARG A 31 5.44 -3.78 46.29
N ALA A 32 4.14 -4.05 46.22
CA ALA A 32 3.05 -3.14 45.93
C ALA A 32 3.08 -1.85 46.76
N LYS A 33 2.46 -0.79 46.22
CA LYS A 33 1.63 0.16 46.97
C LYS A 33 0.67 0.92 46.04
N SER A 34 -0.61 0.69 46.30
CA SER A 34 -1.75 1.57 46.05
C SER A 34 -1.58 2.92 46.74
N ASP A 35 -2.10 4.00 46.15
CA ASP A 35 -3.00 4.98 46.80
C ASP A 35 -3.27 6.19 45.89
N ALA A 36 -4.52 6.66 45.91
CA ALA A 36 -5.01 7.95 45.39
C ALA A 36 -6.29 8.32 46.19
N PRO A 37 -6.83 9.57 46.13
CA PRO A 37 -6.27 10.92 46.36
C PRO A 37 -7.10 11.66 47.47
N PRO A 38 -7.00 12.99 47.75
CA PRO A 38 -7.64 14.04 46.91
C PRO A 38 -6.94 15.43 46.87
N ASP A 39 -7.39 16.22 45.87
CA ASP A 39 -7.54 17.67 45.67
C ASP A 39 -6.82 18.66 46.61
N ASP A 40 -6.22 19.72 46.01
CA ASP A 40 -6.31 21.14 46.43
C ASP A 40 -5.66 22.07 45.37
N ASP A 41 -6.51 22.93 44.79
CA ASP A 41 -6.33 24.32 44.31
C ASP A 41 -5.24 24.75 43.30
N GLU A 42 -5.77 25.19 42.14
CA GLU A 42 -5.49 26.47 41.46
C GLU A 42 -4.04 26.99 41.40
N ALA A 43 -3.43 26.88 40.22
CA ALA A 43 -3.00 28.03 39.42
C ALA A 43 -1.99 27.59 38.33
N LYS A 44 -2.44 27.60 37.06
CA LYS A 44 -1.79 28.31 35.95
C LYS A 44 -2.45 27.93 34.63
N ASP A 45 -3.49 28.68 34.31
CA ASP A 45 -3.86 28.99 32.94
C ASP A 45 -2.70 29.76 32.28
N ALA A 46 -1.84 29.05 31.54
CA ALA A 46 -0.88 29.65 30.60
C ALA A 46 -0.25 28.68 29.59
N ASP A 47 -0.48 27.36 29.70
CA ASP A 47 0.18 26.36 28.84
C ASP A 47 -0.83 25.46 28.07
N ALA A 48 -1.98 26.02 27.69
CA ALA A 48 -3.06 25.28 27.01
C ALA A 48 -3.03 25.35 25.47
N GLU A 49 -1.98 25.89 24.85
CA GLU A 49 -1.82 25.93 23.38
C GLU A 49 -0.50 25.30 22.87
N ALA A 50 0.10 24.38 23.64
CA ALA A 50 1.31 23.67 23.20
C ALA A 50 1.24 22.13 23.32
N ALA A 51 0.08 21.58 23.68
CA ALA A 51 -0.11 20.14 23.89
C ALA A 51 -1.22 19.61 22.97
N ALA A 52 -0.96 19.60 21.67
CA ALA A 52 -1.74 18.86 20.68
C ALA A 52 -0.86 18.55 19.46
N ASP A 53 0.28 17.88 19.68
CA ASP A 53 1.09 17.32 18.59
C ASP A 53 1.78 16.01 19.04
N GLU A 54 1.13 15.27 19.94
CA GLU A 54 1.41 13.85 20.13
C GLU A 54 0.24 13.08 19.51
N GLU A 55 0.12 13.15 18.18
CA GLU A 55 -0.57 12.10 17.43
C GLU A 55 0.43 10.96 17.27
N ASP A 56 0.17 9.89 18.03
CA ASP A 56 0.78 8.57 17.90
C ASP A 56 0.89 8.16 16.41
N ASP A 57 2.06 8.40 15.81
CA ASP A 57 2.48 7.67 14.63
C ASP A 57 2.87 6.26 15.10
N ASP A 58 1.85 5.44 15.35
CA ASP A 58 1.99 4.00 15.33
C ASP A 58 2.43 3.59 13.90
N ASP A 59 3.72 3.75 13.63
CA ASP A 59 4.47 3.00 12.64
C ASP A 59 4.42 1.54 13.09
N HIS A 60 3.25 0.91 12.95
CA HIS A 60 3.14 -0.52 12.96
C HIS A 60 3.98 -1.02 11.80
N ALA A 61 5.25 -1.36 12.09
CA ALA A 61 6.15 -2.03 11.18
C ALA A 61 5.34 -3.12 10.49
N PRO A 62 5.04 -2.98 9.19
CA PRO A 62 4.05 -3.83 8.56
C PRO A 62 4.60 -5.24 8.69
N LEU A 63 3.85 -6.10 9.38
CA LEU A 63 4.13 -7.54 9.47
C LEU A 63 4.66 -7.97 8.11
N GLN A 64 5.94 -8.38 8.09
CA GLN A 64 6.76 -8.56 6.90
C GLN A 64 6.30 -9.83 6.17
N LEU A 65 5.03 -9.86 5.78
CA LEU A 65 4.43 -10.84 4.92
C LEU A 65 5.00 -10.53 3.54
N GLY A 66 5.88 -11.42 3.08
CA GLY A 66 6.66 -11.28 1.86
C GLY A 66 5.84 -10.87 0.63
N HIS A 67 6.54 -10.37 -0.38
CA HIS A 67 5.97 -9.77 -1.59
C HIS A 67 5.01 -10.69 -2.38
N THR A 68 5.05 -12.00 -2.13
CA THR A 68 4.22 -13.03 -2.78
C THR A 68 2.71 -12.78 -2.66
N ARG A 69 2.23 -12.18 -1.55
CA ARG A 69 0.79 -11.83 -1.42
C ARG A 69 0.33 -10.84 -2.48
N TYR A 70 1.19 -9.90 -2.86
CA TYR A 70 0.89 -8.90 -3.88
C TYR A 70 0.88 -9.52 -5.29
N VAL A 71 1.67 -10.57 -5.52
CA VAL A 71 1.65 -11.33 -6.77
C VAL A 71 0.30 -12.03 -6.97
N TYR A 72 -0.22 -12.68 -5.93
CA TYR A 72 -1.54 -13.31 -6.00
C TYR A 72 -2.67 -12.30 -6.16
N ALA A 73 -2.59 -11.18 -5.43
CA ALA A 73 -3.53 -10.07 -5.61
C ALA A 73 -3.47 -9.49 -7.04
N ALA A 74 -2.29 -9.37 -7.63
CA ALA A 74 -2.11 -8.89 -9.00
C ALA A 74 -2.74 -9.84 -10.04
N TYR A 75 -2.58 -11.17 -9.89
CA TYR A 75 -3.25 -12.13 -10.76
C TYR A 75 -4.77 -12.06 -10.64
N MET A 76 -5.30 -11.91 -9.42
CA MET A 76 -6.75 -11.76 -9.20
C MET A 76 -7.28 -10.46 -9.80
N ALA A 77 -6.60 -9.34 -9.56
CA ALA A 77 -6.95 -8.04 -10.13
C ALA A 77 -6.88 -8.08 -11.67
N GLY A 78 -5.85 -8.72 -12.23
CA GLY A 78 -5.72 -8.95 -13.66
C GLY A 78 -6.86 -9.79 -14.23
N ALA A 79 -7.26 -10.88 -13.54
CA ALA A 79 -8.40 -11.70 -13.94
C ALA A 79 -9.71 -10.90 -13.98
N LEU A 80 -9.95 -10.08 -12.95
CA LEU A 80 -11.11 -9.21 -12.85
C LEU A 80 -11.11 -8.12 -13.93
N ALA A 81 -9.96 -7.50 -14.20
CA ALA A 81 -9.80 -6.51 -15.26
C ALA A 81 -10.09 -7.11 -16.64
N ILE A 82 -9.57 -8.32 -16.91
CA ILE A 82 -9.84 -9.05 -18.15
C ILE A 82 -11.32 -9.39 -18.26
N ALA A 83 -11.94 -9.94 -17.21
CA ALA A 83 -13.37 -10.25 -17.21
C ALA A 83 -14.22 -8.98 -17.43
N PHE A 84 -13.90 -7.87 -16.77
CA PHE A 84 -14.57 -6.60 -16.97
C PHE A 84 -14.43 -6.09 -18.41
N LEU A 85 -13.22 -6.16 -18.97
CA LEU A 85 -12.93 -5.73 -20.33
C LEU A 85 -13.71 -6.59 -21.35
N PHE A 86 -13.71 -7.92 -21.19
CA PHE A 86 -14.45 -8.83 -22.06
C PHE A 86 -15.95 -8.63 -21.97
N SER A 87 -16.50 -8.37 -20.77
CA SER A 87 -17.91 -8.01 -20.61
C SER A 87 -18.23 -6.73 -21.38
N LYS A 88 -17.41 -5.66 -21.22
CA LYS A 88 -17.63 -4.39 -21.93
C LYS A 88 -17.49 -4.51 -23.44
N ILE A 89 -16.49 -5.22 -23.93
CA ILE A 89 -16.32 -5.49 -25.36
C ILE A 89 -17.50 -6.33 -25.88
N GLY A 90 -17.96 -7.32 -25.12
CA GLY A 90 -19.12 -8.15 -25.47
C GLY A 90 -20.38 -7.30 -25.67
N HIS A 91 -20.72 -6.44 -24.72
CA HIS A 91 -21.86 -5.52 -24.85
C HIS A 91 -21.68 -4.52 -25.99
N ALA A 92 -20.47 -3.94 -26.14
CA ALA A 92 -20.19 -2.99 -27.20
C ALA A 92 -20.27 -3.64 -28.59
N ALA A 93 -19.69 -4.83 -28.76
CA ALA A 93 -19.76 -5.60 -29.98
C ALA A 93 -21.20 -6.00 -30.30
N TRP A 94 -21.98 -6.42 -29.29
CA TRP A 94 -23.39 -6.72 -29.47
C TRP A 94 -24.19 -5.51 -29.91
N PHE A 95 -24.03 -4.38 -29.22
CA PHE A 95 -24.68 -3.13 -29.58
C PHE A 95 -24.33 -2.70 -31.01
N ARG A 96 -23.05 -2.80 -31.40
CA ARG A 96 -22.62 -2.49 -32.77
C ARG A 96 -23.23 -3.45 -33.80
N LEU A 97 -23.39 -4.72 -33.46
CA LEU A 97 -23.97 -5.74 -34.33
C LEU A 97 -25.50 -5.58 -34.47
N SER A 98 -26.20 -5.26 -33.38
CA SER A 98 -27.65 -5.06 -33.39
C SER A 98 -28.06 -3.85 -34.24
N GLN A 99 -27.22 -2.81 -34.30
CA GLN A 99 -27.42 -1.69 -35.24
C GLN A 99 -27.34 -2.12 -36.72
N TRP A 100 -26.59 -3.19 -37.05
CA TRP A 100 -26.46 -3.70 -38.42
C TRP A 100 -27.49 -4.78 -38.78
N LYS A 101 -27.89 -5.62 -37.81
CA LYS A 101 -28.95 -6.64 -37.97
C LYS A 101 -29.88 -6.66 -36.75
N PRO A 102 -31.03 -5.97 -36.83
CA PRO A 102 -31.94 -5.81 -35.70
C PRO A 102 -32.77 -7.08 -35.38
N GLU A 103 -32.72 -8.12 -36.20
CA GLU A 103 -33.47 -9.37 -35.96
C GLU A 103 -32.78 -10.35 -34.98
N LEU A 104 -31.54 -10.06 -34.59
CA LEU A 104 -30.83 -10.81 -33.56
C LEU A 104 -31.32 -10.31 -32.20
N GLY A 105 -32.18 -11.08 -31.52
CA GLY A 105 -32.63 -10.77 -30.15
C GLY A 105 -31.48 -10.63 -29.16
N GLU A 106 -31.72 -9.96 -28.03
CA GLU A 106 -30.66 -9.63 -27.07
C GLU A 106 -30.00 -10.88 -26.46
N PRO A 107 -28.65 -10.90 -26.31
CA PRO A 107 -27.96 -11.97 -25.65
C PRO A 107 -28.36 -11.92 -24.19
N LYS A 108 -28.51 -13.10 -23.59
CA LYS A 108 -28.72 -13.16 -22.15
C LYS A 108 -27.49 -12.59 -21.47
N ASP A 109 -27.64 -11.47 -20.77
CA ASP A 109 -26.55 -10.80 -20.05
C ASP A 109 -25.79 -11.75 -19.12
N GLU A 110 -26.50 -12.70 -18.53
CA GLU A 110 -25.92 -13.77 -17.71
C GLU A 110 -24.86 -14.59 -18.47
N LEU A 111 -25.07 -14.91 -19.75
CA LEU A 111 -24.11 -15.67 -20.55
C LEU A 111 -22.88 -14.84 -20.92
N VAL A 112 -23.07 -13.54 -21.19
CA VAL A 112 -21.97 -12.63 -21.51
C VAL A 112 -21.06 -12.45 -20.30
N ILE A 113 -21.65 -12.22 -19.13
CA ILE A 113 -20.92 -12.07 -17.87
C ILE A 113 -20.25 -13.39 -17.48
N ALA A 114 -20.98 -14.51 -17.51
CA ALA A 114 -20.42 -15.82 -17.19
C ALA A 114 -19.25 -16.19 -18.14
N GLY A 115 -19.42 -15.96 -19.44
CA GLY A 115 -18.35 -16.15 -20.42
C GLY A 115 -17.13 -15.29 -20.14
N ALA A 116 -17.33 -14.01 -19.82
CA ALA A 116 -16.25 -13.09 -19.50
C ALA A 116 -15.48 -13.49 -18.21
N VAL A 117 -16.19 -13.94 -17.16
CA VAL A 117 -15.58 -14.43 -15.92
C VAL A 117 -14.76 -15.69 -16.18
N VAL A 118 -15.28 -16.64 -16.97
CA VAL A 118 -14.56 -17.86 -17.34
C VAL A 118 -13.30 -17.54 -18.13
N ILE A 119 -13.37 -16.59 -19.08
CA ILE A 119 -12.20 -16.15 -19.84
C ILE A 119 -11.18 -15.46 -18.93
N GLY A 120 -11.62 -14.59 -18.02
CA GLY A 120 -10.75 -13.91 -17.05
C GLY A 120 -10.02 -14.90 -16.15
N ALA A 121 -10.76 -15.84 -15.53
CA ALA A 121 -10.19 -16.89 -14.69
C ALA A 121 -9.28 -17.83 -15.49
N GLY A 122 -9.69 -18.25 -16.70
CA GLY A 122 -8.89 -19.09 -17.58
C GLY A 122 -7.57 -18.44 -17.98
N THR A 123 -7.59 -17.14 -18.26
CA THR A 123 -6.38 -16.37 -18.59
C THR A 123 -5.45 -16.27 -17.39
N ALA A 124 -5.98 -16.00 -16.20
CA ALA A 124 -5.19 -15.96 -14.98
C ALA A 124 -4.57 -17.32 -14.64
N LEU A 125 -5.33 -18.41 -14.76
CA LEU A 125 -4.84 -19.77 -14.56
C LEU A 125 -3.76 -20.15 -15.59
N TYR A 126 -3.95 -19.75 -16.85
CA TYR A 126 -2.97 -19.99 -17.91
C TYR A 126 -1.63 -19.31 -17.61
N TYR A 127 -1.64 -18.03 -17.23
CA TYR A 127 -0.43 -17.32 -16.87
C TYR A 127 0.16 -17.81 -15.54
N TRP A 128 -0.66 -18.19 -14.57
CA TRP A 128 -0.19 -18.82 -13.33
C TRP A 128 0.51 -20.15 -13.59
N ARG A 129 0.04 -20.95 -14.55
CA ARG A 129 0.68 -22.25 -14.85
C ARG A 129 2.08 -22.08 -15.46
N ARG A 130 2.37 -20.95 -16.11
CA ARG A 130 3.69 -20.67 -16.68
C ARG A 130 4.68 -20.30 -15.57
N ALA A 131 5.76 -21.05 -15.44
CA ALA A 131 6.79 -20.79 -14.44
C ALA A 131 7.46 -19.43 -14.68
N ASP A 132 7.82 -19.13 -15.93
CA ASP A 132 8.44 -17.85 -16.31
C ASP A 132 7.59 -16.65 -15.89
N ALA A 133 6.29 -16.69 -16.18
CA ALA A 133 5.37 -15.60 -15.84
C ALA A 133 5.28 -15.36 -14.32
N ARG A 134 5.28 -16.44 -13.52
CA ARG A 134 5.30 -16.33 -12.05
C ARG A 134 6.63 -15.77 -11.56
N GLN A 135 7.75 -16.21 -12.12
CA GLN A 135 9.06 -15.70 -11.76
C GLN A 135 9.14 -14.20 -12.01
N TYR A 136 8.79 -13.73 -13.21
CA TYR A 136 8.76 -12.30 -13.53
C TYR A 136 7.87 -11.50 -12.58
N ALA A 137 6.69 -12.03 -12.24
CA ALA A 137 5.79 -11.34 -11.31
C ALA A 137 6.38 -11.22 -9.90
N ASN A 138 7.10 -12.25 -9.42
CA ASN A 138 7.80 -12.19 -8.14
C ASN A 138 8.97 -11.21 -8.18
N GLU A 139 9.78 -11.21 -9.25
CA GLU A 139 10.90 -10.26 -9.43
C GLU A 139 10.39 -8.82 -9.43
N VAL A 140 9.31 -8.52 -10.16
CA VAL A 140 8.70 -7.17 -10.16
C VAL A 140 8.19 -6.80 -8.76
N ALA A 141 7.56 -7.73 -8.05
CA ALA A 141 7.08 -7.47 -6.69
C ALA A 141 8.22 -7.25 -5.69
N GLU A 142 9.35 -7.94 -5.86
CA GLU A 142 10.57 -7.73 -5.09
C GLU A 142 11.17 -6.34 -5.38
N GLU A 143 11.30 -5.95 -6.64
CA GLU A 143 11.80 -4.63 -7.00
C GLU A 143 10.88 -3.50 -6.52
N LEU A 144 9.56 -3.69 -6.60
CA LEU A 144 8.59 -2.73 -6.07
C LEU A 144 8.65 -2.62 -4.54
N SER A 145 9.04 -3.67 -3.84
CA SER A 145 9.21 -3.61 -2.38
C SER A 145 10.40 -2.77 -1.93
N LYS A 146 11.34 -2.50 -2.84
CA LYS A 146 12.50 -1.62 -2.62
C LYS A 146 12.16 -0.14 -2.83
N VAL A 147 10.98 0.17 -3.40
CA VAL A 147 10.53 1.54 -3.62
C VAL A 147 10.01 2.12 -2.31
N THR A 148 10.70 3.13 -1.79
CA THR A 148 10.22 3.92 -0.66
C THR A 148 9.11 4.86 -1.15
N TRP A 149 7.90 4.66 -0.62
CA TRP A 149 6.78 5.57 -0.87
C TRP A 149 6.76 6.69 0.17
N PRO A 150 6.54 7.95 -0.24
CA PRO A 150 6.55 9.08 0.67
C PRO A 150 5.40 8.99 1.67
N SER A 151 5.65 9.44 2.90
CA SER A 151 4.60 9.50 3.92
C SER A 151 3.55 10.56 3.57
N ARG A 152 2.34 10.46 4.13
CA ARG A 152 1.28 11.47 3.91
C ARG A 152 1.72 12.89 4.32
N LYS A 153 2.56 12.97 5.37
CA LYS A 153 3.13 14.24 5.86
C LYS A 153 4.11 14.82 4.84
N GLU A 154 5.00 14.00 4.26
CA GLU A 154 5.93 14.43 3.21
C GLU A 154 5.23 14.93 1.93
N VAL A 155 4.18 14.21 1.49
CA VAL A 155 3.39 14.60 0.32
C VAL A 155 2.70 15.94 0.55
N THR A 156 2.08 16.11 1.71
CA THR A 156 1.39 17.36 2.07
C THR A 156 2.37 18.53 2.17
N ASN A 157 3.51 18.33 2.83
CA ASN A 157 4.53 19.38 2.97
C ASN A 157 5.11 19.79 1.60
N SER A 158 5.43 18.81 0.75
CA SER A 158 5.94 19.07 -0.60
C SER A 158 4.92 19.82 -1.46
N THR A 159 3.65 19.44 -1.38
CA THR A 159 2.56 20.12 -2.10
C THR A 159 2.37 21.56 -1.60
N ALA A 160 2.44 21.79 -0.28
CA ALA A 160 2.31 23.11 0.31
C ALA A 160 3.40 24.08 -0.19
N VAL A 161 4.65 23.61 -0.28
CA VAL A 161 5.76 24.40 -0.84
C VAL A 161 5.51 24.76 -2.31
N VAL A 162 5.04 23.80 -3.12
CA VAL A 162 4.71 24.06 -4.54
C VAL A 162 3.60 25.10 -4.67
N ILE A 163 2.56 25.02 -3.85
CA ILE A 163 1.47 26.01 -3.84
C ILE A 163 2.02 27.40 -3.45
N ALA A 164 2.80 27.49 -2.37
CA ALA A 164 3.34 28.75 -1.90
C ALA A 164 4.25 29.41 -2.94
N THR A 165 5.15 28.64 -3.55
CA THR A 165 6.06 29.14 -4.60
C THR A 165 5.30 29.56 -5.87
N THR A 166 4.28 28.81 -6.27
CA THR A 166 3.43 29.15 -7.42
C THR A 166 2.65 30.44 -7.17
N LEU A 167 2.10 30.63 -5.97
CA LEU A 167 1.40 31.86 -5.59
C LEU A 167 2.35 33.06 -5.56
N ALA A 168 3.55 32.91 -4.97
CA ALA A 168 4.57 33.95 -4.95
C ALA A 168 4.99 34.36 -6.38
N ALA A 169 5.23 33.39 -7.27
CA ALA A 169 5.55 33.65 -8.67
C ALA A 169 4.40 34.35 -9.39
N THR A 170 3.16 33.94 -9.15
CA THR A 170 1.96 34.57 -9.73
C THR A 170 1.84 36.04 -9.32
N VAL A 171 2.04 36.34 -8.03
CA VAL A 171 2.02 37.72 -7.54
C VAL A 171 3.16 38.54 -8.15
N PHE A 172 4.37 37.98 -8.21
CA PHE A 172 5.52 38.63 -8.83
C PHE A 172 5.25 39.00 -10.30
N PHE A 173 4.75 38.06 -11.11
CA PHE A 173 4.42 38.34 -12.50
C PHE A 173 3.28 39.35 -12.65
N ALA A 174 2.24 39.26 -11.83
CA ALA A 174 1.15 40.25 -11.85
C ALA A 174 1.66 41.68 -11.55
N LEU A 175 2.61 41.83 -10.62
CA LEU A 175 3.25 43.11 -10.33
C LEU A 175 4.14 43.58 -11.49
N MET A 176 4.89 42.65 -12.11
CA MET A 176 5.73 42.92 -13.28
C MET A 176 4.88 43.43 -14.46
N ASP A 177 3.77 42.78 -14.76
CA ASP A 177 2.84 43.17 -15.82
C ASP A 177 2.27 44.57 -15.55
N ARG A 178 1.91 44.85 -14.30
CA ARG A 178 1.42 46.18 -13.89
C ARG A 178 2.51 47.25 -14.03
N PHE A 179 3.74 46.92 -13.65
CA PHE A 179 4.90 47.80 -13.77
C PHE A 179 5.17 48.14 -15.24
N TRP A 180 5.23 47.15 -16.13
CA TRP A 180 5.42 47.39 -17.55
C TRP A 180 4.27 48.15 -18.19
N GLY A 181 3.03 47.88 -17.78
CA GLY A 181 1.88 48.67 -18.19
C GLY A 181 2.01 50.14 -17.79
N PHE A 182 2.44 50.42 -16.56
CA PHE A 182 2.71 51.79 -16.10
C PHE A 182 3.82 52.46 -16.91
N VAL A 183 4.96 51.79 -17.10
CA VAL A 183 6.10 52.32 -17.87
C VAL A 183 5.71 52.60 -19.32
N THR A 184 5.01 51.66 -19.96
CA THR A 184 4.58 51.80 -21.37
C THR A 184 3.59 52.95 -21.53
N ASN A 185 2.62 53.09 -20.62
CA ASN A 185 1.69 54.22 -20.64
C ASN A 185 2.39 55.55 -20.36
N LEU A 186 3.46 55.59 -19.58
CA LEU A 186 4.23 56.82 -19.37
C LEU A 186 5.03 57.23 -20.61
N VAL A 187 5.57 56.25 -21.35
CA VAL A 187 6.39 56.49 -22.55
C VAL A 187 5.56 56.79 -23.80
N TYR A 188 4.47 56.07 -24.00
CA TYR A 188 3.61 56.22 -25.19
C TYR A 188 2.31 57.01 -24.93
N GLY A 189 2.00 57.29 -23.67
CA GLY A 189 0.81 58.03 -23.24
C GLY A 189 1.11 59.47 -22.82
N SER A 190 2.11 60.10 -23.46
CA SER A 190 2.17 61.56 -23.68
C SER A 190 1.72 61.88 -25.10
#